data_AF-A0A815GLN2-F1
#
_entry.id   AF-A0A815GLN2-F1
#
_cell.length_a   1.000
_cell.length_b   1.000
_cell.length_c   1.000
_cell.angle_alpha   90.00
_cell.angle_beta   90.00
_cell.angle_gamma   90.00
#
_symmetry.space_group_name_H-M   'P 1'
#
loop_
_entity.id
_entity.type
_entity.pdbx_description
1 polymer ?
#
loop_
_entity_poly.entity_id
_entity_poly.type
_entity_poly.pdbx_seq_one_letter_code
_entity_poly.pdbx_strand_id
1 'polypeptide(L)'
;MLQYIETRNFPALINNTTIDYFARWPQQALYAVAEHFISDFKLITNEFKNNIIEHMIMVHESANFYCDLYTEKMHRSAYATPKNYLDFIHTFIQLYKQKKDDLLKQAERLNVGIIRIDEASILIQEMDRKLEKQRKELAIKTQKCDDLLSEITILTAKQTERKSRALEKKQIVDEQLIIIEKEKHEAESQLQETMPALLEAQQGLDTLKATDITEMRSFANPVDTLRLIGYCMLIYLGHPSITWKDVIFSFYLFKPNER
;
A
#
# COMPACT_ATOMS: atom_id res chain seq x y z
N MET A 1 64.55 34.81 63.40
CA MET A 1 65.03 36.21 63.53
C MET A 1 63.90 37.17 63.93
N LEU A 2 62.69 37.09 63.35
CA LEU A 2 61.56 37.97 63.71
C LEU A 2 61.03 37.77 65.16
N GLN A 3 60.89 36.53 65.64
CA GLN A 3 60.48 36.25 67.04
C GLN A 3 61.42 36.83 68.10
N TYR A 4 62.71 37.02 67.78
CA TYR A 4 63.70 37.58 68.70
C TYR A 4 63.62 39.11 68.81
N ILE A 5 63.06 39.78 67.80
CA ILE A 5 62.97 41.25 67.76
C ILE A 5 61.78 41.73 68.60
N GLU A 6 60.62 41.09 68.50
CA GLU A 6 59.42 41.50 69.25
C GLU A 6 59.54 41.20 70.75
N THR A 7 60.13 40.05 71.10
CA THR A 7 60.34 39.65 72.49
C THR A 7 61.34 40.53 73.25
N ARG A 8 62.32 41.10 72.54
CA ARG A 8 63.28 42.06 73.10
C ARG A 8 62.63 43.41 73.43
N ASN A 9 61.68 43.85 72.61
CA ASN A 9 60.98 45.12 72.82
C ASN A 9 59.90 45.02 73.90
N PHE A 10 59.36 43.82 74.16
CA PHE A 10 58.27 43.58 75.11
C PHE A 10 58.57 42.39 76.04
N PRO A 11 59.44 42.55 77.06
CA PRO A 11 59.84 41.46 77.96
C PRO A 11 58.68 40.88 78.78
N ALA A 12 57.60 41.65 78.98
CA ALA A 12 56.39 41.17 79.64
C ALA A 12 55.71 40.01 78.90
N LEU A 13 55.88 39.90 77.57
CA LEU A 13 55.33 38.77 76.79
C LEU A 13 55.99 37.45 77.17
N ILE A 14 57.29 37.42 77.47
CA ILE A 14 57.97 36.19 77.90
C ILE A 14 57.77 35.97 79.40
N ASN A 15 57.87 37.03 80.21
CA ASN A 15 57.90 36.89 81.67
C ASN A 15 56.53 36.67 82.30
N ASN A 16 55.44 37.15 81.68
CA ASN A 16 54.09 37.10 82.24
C ASN A 16 53.12 36.22 81.42
N THR A 17 53.60 35.48 80.43
CA THR A 17 52.77 34.51 79.68
C THR A 17 53.41 33.13 79.66
N THR A 18 52.58 32.11 79.57
CA THR A 18 53.04 30.74 79.32
C THR A 18 53.07 30.52 77.81
N ILE A 19 54.25 30.25 77.28
CA ILE A 19 54.43 29.99 75.85
C ILE A 19 54.08 28.52 75.58
N ASP A 20 53.03 28.30 74.80
CA ASP A 20 52.69 27.00 74.22
C ASP A 20 53.16 26.96 72.75
N TYR A 21 54.05 26.04 72.41
CA TYR A 21 54.68 25.97 71.10
C TYR A 21 53.99 24.95 70.20
N PHE A 22 53.34 25.43 69.14
CA PHE A 22 52.74 24.59 68.12
C PHE A 22 53.75 24.29 67.01
N ALA A 23 54.28 23.07 67.02
CA ALA A 23 55.12 22.56 65.94
C ALA A 23 54.30 22.18 64.69
N ARG A 24 55.01 21.90 63.59
CA ARG A 24 54.41 21.22 62.42
C ARG A 24 53.76 19.92 62.90
N TRP A 25 52.63 19.56 62.29
CA TRP A 25 51.92 18.33 62.67
C TRP A 25 52.81 17.10 62.45
N PRO A 26 52.99 16.24 63.46
CA PRO A 26 53.72 14.99 63.28
C PRO A 26 52.89 14.01 62.44
N GLN A 27 53.56 13.00 61.90
CA GLN A 27 52.94 12.00 61.03
C GLN A 27 51.72 11.33 61.68
N GLN A 28 51.77 11.09 63.00
CA GLN A 28 50.66 10.51 63.77
C GLN A 28 49.44 11.42 63.80
N ALA A 29 49.63 12.74 63.87
CA ALA A 29 48.53 13.70 63.83
C ALA A 29 47.90 13.77 62.43
N LEU A 30 48.74 13.74 61.38
CA LEU A 30 48.25 13.68 59.99
C LEU A 30 47.42 12.40 59.76
N TYR A 31 47.90 11.26 60.26
CA TYR A 31 47.17 9.99 60.21
C TYR A 31 45.82 10.08 60.90
N ALA A 32 45.78 10.50 62.17
CA ALA A 32 44.52 10.56 62.93
C ALA A 32 43.49 11.48 62.27
N VAL A 33 43.94 12.60 61.71
CA VAL A 33 43.05 13.54 60.99
C VAL A 33 42.54 12.92 59.70
N ALA A 34 43.41 12.33 58.88
CA ALA A 34 43.00 11.67 57.64
C ALA A 34 42.07 10.48 57.90
N GLU A 35 42.36 9.67 58.92
CA GLU A 35 41.52 8.56 59.34
C GLU A 35 40.12 9.04 59.75
N HIS A 36 40.02 10.12 60.52
CA HIS A 36 38.73 10.70 60.92
C HIS A 36 37.90 11.11 59.69
N PHE A 37 38.48 11.87 58.76
CA PHE A 37 37.76 12.33 57.57
C PHE A 37 37.43 11.21 56.57
N ILE A 38 38.27 10.18 56.45
CA ILE A 38 38.05 9.04 55.55
C ILE A 38 37.09 8.02 56.16
N SER A 39 37.03 7.90 57.49
CA SER A 39 36.10 6.99 58.17
C SER A 39 34.65 7.39 57.94
N ASP A 40 34.35 8.69 57.91
CA ASP A 40 33.04 9.22 57.54
C ASP A 40 32.66 8.92 56.08
N PHE A 41 33.65 8.61 55.24
CA PHE A 41 33.48 8.38 53.82
C PHE A 41 33.26 6.88 53.50
N LYS A 42 32.00 6.43 53.62
CA LYS A 42 31.57 5.04 53.34
C LYS A 42 31.81 4.51 51.92
N LEU A 43 32.25 5.38 51.01
CA LEU A 43 32.45 5.08 49.60
C LEU A 43 33.77 4.34 49.29
N ILE A 44 34.74 4.40 50.20
CA ILE A 44 36.02 3.70 50.11
C ILE A 44 35.94 2.38 50.87
N THR A 45 36.29 1.27 50.21
CA THR A 45 36.40 -0.05 50.84
C THR A 45 37.50 -0.06 51.89
N ASN A 46 37.24 -0.70 53.03
CA ASN A 46 38.17 -0.74 54.17
C ASN A 46 39.58 -1.26 53.80
N GLU A 47 39.69 -2.13 52.80
CA GLU A 47 40.96 -2.67 52.31
C GLU A 47 41.94 -1.60 51.79
N PHE A 48 41.43 -0.54 51.16
CA PHE A 48 42.28 0.50 50.54
C PHE A 48 42.43 1.75 51.42
N LYS A 49 41.71 1.83 52.55
CA LYS A 49 41.70 3.03 53.40
C LYS A 49 43.10 3.37 53.91
N ASN A 50 43.81 2.40 54.45
CA ASN A 50 45.16 2.62 55.00
C ASN A 50 46.14 3.12 53.92
N ASN A 51 46.13 2.50 52.74
CA ASN A 51 46.98 2.91 51.63
C ASN A 51 46.70 4.35 51.17
N ILE A 52 45.42 4.74 51.17
CA ILE A 52 45.01 6.11 50.80
C ILE A 52 45.47 7.10 51.88
N ILE A 53 45.29 6.78 53.16
CA ILE A 53 45.73 7.61 54.28
C ILE A 53 47.25 7.80 54.23
N GLU A 54 48.02 6.72 54.11
CA GLU A 54 49.48 6.77 53.99
C GLU A 54 49.93 7.63 52.80
N HIS A 55 49.27 7.48 51.65
CA HIS A 55 49.55 8.30 50.48
C HIS A 55 49.25 9.78 50.71
N MET A 56 48.14 10.11 51.38
CA MET A 56 47.80 11.50 51.71
C MET A 56 48.85 12.15 52.59
N ILE A 57 49.36 11.42 53.59
CA ILE A 57 50.44 11.87 54.47
C ILE A 57 51.71 12.12 53.65
N MET A 58 52.11 11.16 52.81
CA MET A 58 53.29 11.28 51.94
C MET A 58 53.22 12.49 51.00
N VAL A 59 52.05 12.78 50.43
CA VAL A 59 51.84 13.97 49.59
C VAL A 59 52.03 15.27 50.38
N HIS A 60 51.53 15.33 51.62
CA HIS A 60 51.70 16.53 52.44
C HIS A 60 53.14 16.72 52.92
N GLU A 61 53.83 15.64 53.29
CA GLU A 61 55.24 15.67 53.68
C GLU A 61 56.14 16.06 52.51
N SER A 62 55.89 15.51 51.31
CA SER A 62 56.62 15.92 50.10
C SER A 62 56.38 17.38 49.75
N ALA A 63 55.14 17.89 49.90
CA ALA A 63 54.86 19.31 49.72
C ALA A 63 55.67 20.19 50.70
N ASN A 64 55.76 19.80 51.97
CA ASN A 64 56.62 20.48 52.96
C ASN A 64 58.10 20.47 52.53
N PHE A 65 58.62 19.32 52.11
CA PHE A 65 60.00 19.20 51.61
C PHE A 65 60.27 20.14 50.43
N TYR A 66 59.34 20.19 49.45
CA TYR A 66 59.48 21.08 48.30
C TYR A 66 59.32 22.57 48.65
N CYS A 67 58.51 22.92 49.66
CA CYS A 67 58.43 24.29 50.17
C CYS A 67 59.76 24.75 50.77
N ASP A 68 60.42 23.89 51.56
CA ASP A 68 61.72 24.16 52.15
C ASP A 68 62.78 24.32 51.03
N LEU A 69 62.81 23.40 50.06
CA LEU A 69 63.70 23.45 48.90
C LEU A 69 63.46 24.68 48.00
N TYR A 70 62.20 25.08 47.82
CA TYR A 70 61.82 26.26 47.04
C TYR A 70 62.32 27.54 47.71
N THR A 71 62.22 27.61 49.04
CA THR A 71 62.73 28.73 49.82
C THR A 71 64.25 28.84 49.71
N GLU A 72 64.96 27.70 49.76
CA GLU A 72 66.42 27.66 49.61
C GLU A 72 66.87 28.11 48.21
N LYS A 73 66.24 27.58 47.15
CA LYS A 73 66.68 27.82 45.76
C LYS A 73 66.22 29.15 45.18
N MET A 74 64.98 29.55 45.48
CA MET A 74 64.35 30.71 44.84
C MET A 74 64.29 31.92 45.76
N HIS A 75 64.72 31.78 47.02
CA HIS A 75 64.63 32.82 48.05
C HIS A 75 63.22 33.41 48.20
N ARG A 76 62.20 32.60 47.88
CA ARG A 76 60.78 32.93 48.03
C ARG A 76 60.16 31.92 48.96
N SER A 77 59.57 32.41 50.04
CA SER A 77 58.94 31.54 51.03
C SER A 77 57.59 31.02 50.54
N ALA A 78 57.43 29.71 50.56
CA ALA A 78 56.15 29.01 50.42
C ALA A 78 55.95 28.12 51.65
N TYR A 79 54.70 27.91 52.05
CA TYR A 79 54.38 27.13 53.25
C TYR A 79 53.25 26.15 52.96
N ALA A 80 53.48 24.89 53.28
CA ALA A 80 52.42 23.91 53.41
C ALA A 80 51.95 23.90 54.87
N THR A 81 50.74 24.38 55.10
CA THR A 81 50.14 24.48 56.44
C THR A 81 49.15 23.36 56.70
N PRO A 82 48.80 23.05 57.96
CA PRO A 82 47.73 22.09 58.26
C PRO A 82 46.39 22.42 57.57
N LYS A 83 46.11 23.71 57.34
CA LYS A 83 44.95 24.14 56.55
C LYS A 83 44.99 23.58 55.12
N ASN A 84 46.15 23.63 54.46
CA ASN A 84 46.30 23.08 53.12
C ASN A 84 46.09 21.56 53.10
N TYR A 85 46.44 20.86 54.19
CA TYR A 85 46.17 19.43 54.32
C TYR A 85 44.69 19.12 54.42
N LEU A 86 43.94 19.88 55.25
CA LEU A 86 42.49 19.74 55.37
C LEU A 86 41.78 20.06 54.04
N ASP A 87 42.19 21.14 53.36
CA ASP A 87 41.65 21.51 52.06
C ASP A 87 41.94 20.41 51.01
N PHE A 88 43.13 19.80 51.05
CA PHE A 88 43.48 18.66 50.20
C PHE A 88 42.57 17.45 50.45
N ILE A 89 42.34 17.07 51.70
CA ILE A 89 41.45 15.94 52.03
C ILE A 89 40.01 16.23 51.56
N HIS A 90 39.51 17.44 51.82
CA HIS A 90 38.15 17.83 51.40
C HIS A 90 37.99 17.82 49.88
N THR A 91 38.95 18.40 49.15
CA THR A 91 38.92 18.43 47.69
C THR A 91 39.03 17.02 47.09
N PHE A 92 39.87 16.15 47.67
CA PHE A 92 39.93 14.73 47.28
C PHE A 92 38.57 14.03 47.44
N ILE A 93 37.93 14.17 48.61
CA ILE A 93 36.63 13.54 48.87
C ILE A 93 35.56 14.06 47.89
N GLN A 94 35.52 15.36 47.64
CA GLN A 94 34.57 15.96 46.70
C GLN A 94 34.81 15.47 45.27
N LEU A 95 36.07 15.47 44.81
CA LEU A 95 36.44 15.01 43.48
C LEU A 95 36.12 13.54 43.29
N TYR A 96 36.38 12.70 44.29
CA TYR A 96 36.05 11.28 44.24
C TYR A 96 34.54 11.07 44.06
N LYS A 97 33.71 11.75 44.85
CA LYS A 97 32.24 11.68 44.73
C LYS A 97 31.78 12.04 43.31
N GLN A 98 32.25 13.18 42.80
CA GLN A 98 31.91 13.65 41.45
C GLN A 98 32.31 12.63 40.38
N LYS A 99 33.55 12.12 40.43
CA LYS A 99 34.02 11.14 39.45
C LYS A 99 33.25 9.83 39.50
N LYS A 100 32.87 9.37 40.70
CA LYS A 100 32.05 8.18 40.84
C LYS A 100 30.65 8.38 40.28
N ASP A 101 30.01 9.51 40.57
CA ASP A 101 28.68 9.82 40.06
C ASP A 101 28.69 9.94 38.54
N ASP A 102 29.71 10.56 37.96
CA ASP A 102 29.90 10.65 36.51
C ASP A 102 30.06 9.26 35.87
N LEU A 103 30.85 8.39 36.48
CA LEU A 103 31.02 7.00 36.03
C LEU A 103 29.72 6.21 36.10
N LEU A 104 28.95 6.35 37.19
CA LEU A 104 27.66 5.69 37.34
C LEU A 104 26.66 6.16 36.28
N LYS A 105 26.57 7.47 36.02
CA LYS A 105 25.72 8.01 34.94
C LYS A 105 26.12 7.48 33.57
N GLN A 106 27.43 7.38 33.30
CA GLN A 106 27.92 6.81 32.04
C GLN A 106 27.56 5.33 31.92
N ALA A 107 27.72 4.55 32.99
CA ALA A 107 27.35 3.15 33.03
C ALA A 107 25.85 2.95 32.83
N GLU A 108 25.01 3.76 33.48
CA GLU A 108 23.56 3.75 33.31
C GLU A 108 23.15 4.06 31.87
N ARG A 109 23.73 5.11 31.28
CA ARG A 109 23.49 5.47 29.87
C ARG A 109 23.84 4.32 28.93
N LEU A 110 24.98 3.67 29.14
CA LEU A 110 25.40 2.52 28.33
C LEU A 110 24.44 1.34 28.52
N ASN A 111 24.02 1.06 29.74
CA ASN A 111 23.08 -0.02 30.03
C ASN A 111 21.73 0.21 29.34
N VAL A 112 21.18 1.44 29.42
CA VAL A 112 19.97 1.82 28.68
C VAL A 112 20.18 1.67 27.18
N GLY A 113 21.34 2.08 26.65
CA GLY A 113 21.68 1.91 25.25
C GLY A 113 21.67 0.44 24.79
N ILE A 114 22.25 -0.45 25.59
CA ILE A 114 22.28 -1.90 25.33
C ILE A 114 20.85 -2.45 25.28
N ILE A 115 20.00 -2.10 26.26
CA ILE A 115 18.60 -2.54 26.30
C ILE A 115 17.86 -2.08 25.04
N ARG A 116 18.05 -0.83 24.61
CA ARG A 116 17.41 -0.30 23.39
C ARG A 116 17.88 -1.01 22.11
N ILE A 117 19.16 -1.37 22.05
CA ILE A 117 19.69 -2.11 20.90
C ILE A 117 19.10 -3.53 20.85
N ASP A 118 18.93 -4.18 22.00
CA ASP A 118 18.30 -5.50 22.09
C ASP A 118 16.83 -5.45 21.66
N GLU A 119 16.06 -4.48 22.18
CA GLU A 119 14.68 -4.23 21.76
C GLU A 119 14.57 -4.00 20.24
N ALA A 120 15.46 -3.19 19.67
CA ALA A 120 15.49 -2.95 18.23
C ALA A 120 15.83 -4.21 17.43
N SER A 121 16.74 -5.05 17.92
CA SER A 121 17.07 -6.32 17.29
C SER A 121 15.86 -7.26 17.22
N ILE A 122 15.10 -7.37 18.32
CA ILE A 122 13.86 -8.15 18.38
C ILE A 122 12.82 -7.60 17.39
N LEU A 123 12.65 -6.28 17.33
CA LEU A 123 11.72 -5.64 16.41
C LEU A 123 12.09 -5.91 14.94
N ILE A 124 13.38 -5.81 14.59
CA ILE A 124 13.87 -6.10 13.24
C ILE A 124 13.55 -7.56 12.86
N GLN A 125 13.80 -8.51 13.75
CA GLN A 125 13.47 -9.92 13.50
C GLN A 125 11.97 -10.14 13.27
N GLU A 126 11.11 -9.44 14.00
CA GLU A 126 9.66 -9.51 13.78
C GLU A 126 9.26 -8.89 12.43
N MET A 127 9.85 -7.76 12.06
CA MET A 127 9.63 -7.11 10.76
C MET A 127 10.07 -8.01 9.61
N ASP A 128 11.22 -8.67 9.72
CA ASP A 128 11.71 -9.61 8.69
C ASP A 128 10.75 -10.77 8.49
N ARG A 129 10.21 -11.34 9.58
CA ARG A 129 9.16 -12.38 9.50
C ARG A 129 7.89 -11.89 8.81
N LYS A 130 7.45 -10.65 9.09
CA LYS A 130 6.28 -10.04 8.43
C LYS A 130 6.54 -9.80 6.95
N LEU A 131 7.73 -9.29 6.60
CA LEU A 131 8.15 -9.07 5.22
C LEU A 131 8.18 -10.37 4.43
N GLU A 132 8.69 -11.45 5.01
CA GLU A 132 8.74 -12.74 4.31
C GLU A 132 7.33 -13.28 4.01
N LYS A 133 6.38 -13.14 4.96
CA LYS A 133 4.98 -13.49 4.72
C LYS A 133 4.36 -12.64 3.62
N GLN A 134 4.57 -11.33 3.66
CA GLN A 134 4.04 -10.41 2.65
C GLN A 134 4.63 -10.71 1.27
N ARG A 135 5.94 -10.99 1.16
CA ARG A 135 6.56 -11.39 -0.12
C ARG A 135 5.91 -12.63 -0.72
N LYS A 136 5.62 -13.65 0.09
CA LYS A 136 4.93 -14.87 -0.38
C LYS A 136 3.52 -14.57 -0.86
N GLU A 137 2.75 -13.78 -0.11
CA GLU A 137 1.40 -13.39 -0.51
C GLU A 137 1.40 -12.54 -1.79
N LEU A 138 2.35 -11.61 -1.91
CA LEU A 138 2.51 -10.75 -3.07
C LEU A 138 2.84 -11.57 -4.32
N ALA A 139 3.76 -12.53 -4.22
CA ALA A 139 4.07 -13.45 -5.32
C ALA A 139 2.83 -14.22 -5.82
N ILE A 140 2.00 -14.73 -4.90
CA ILE A 140 0.76 -15.44 -5.26
C ILE A 140 -0.23 -14.49 -5.95
N LYS A 141 -0.40 -13.27 -5.43
CA LYS A 141 -1.31 -12.28 -6.02
C LYS A 141 -0.82 -11.80 -7.39
N THR A 142 0.48 -11.59 -7.56
CA THR A 142 1.08 -11.24 -8.85
C THR A 142 0.86 -12.35 -9.85
N GLN A 143 1.15 -13.60 -9.50
CA GLN A 143 0.92 -14.74 -10.38
C GLN A 143 -0.55 -14.86 -10.81
N LYS A 144 -1.50 -14.73 -9.86
CA LYS A 144 -2.93 -14.72 -10.19
C LYS A 144 -3.32 -13.55 -11.11
N CYS A 145 -2.72 -12.38 -10.92
CA CYS A 145 -2.96 -11.22 -11.78
C CYS A 145 -2.46 -11.47 -13.21
N ASP A 146 -1.26 -12.06 -13.32
CA ASP A 146 -0.66 -12.43 -14.61
C ASP A 146 -1.52 -13.49 -15.33
N ASP A 147 -2.00 -14.51 -14.60
CA ASP A 147 -2.91 -15.52 -15.13
C ASP A 147 -4.21 -14.89 -15.65
N LEU A 148 -4.84 -13.99 -14.88
CA LEU A 148 -6.05 -13.28 -15.30
C LEU A 148 -5.81 -12.38 -16.51
N LEU A 149 -4.68 -11.67 -16.57
CA LEU A 149 -4.31 -10.88 -17.74
C LEU A 149 -4.15 -11.78 -18.98
N SER A 150 -3.55 -12.95 -18.84
CA SER A 150 -3.43 -13.93 -19.93
C SER A 150 -4.81 -14.42 -20.40
N GLU A 151 -5.74 -14.69 -19.49
CA GLU A 151 -7.10 -15.10 -19.85
C GLU A 151 -7.87 -13.96 -20.54
N ILE A 152 -7.78 -12.74 -20.02
CA ILE A 152 -8.42 -11.55 -20.63
C ILE A 152 -7.88 -11.32 -22.04
N THR A 153 -6.58 -11.45 -22.27
CA THR A 153 -6.01 -11.28 -23.62
C THR A 153 -6.54 -12.32 -24.60
N ILE A 154 -6.63 -13.59 -24.21
CA ILE A 154 -7.23 -14.67 -25.02
C ILE A 154 -8.72 -14.40 -25.29
N LEU A 155 -9.50 -14.08 -24.26
CA LEU A 155 -10.92 -13.79 -24.38
C LEU A 155 -11.18 -12.56 -25.25
N THR A 156 -10.35 -11.52 -25.10
CA THR A 156 -10.44 -10.30 -25.91
C THR A 156 -10.15 -10.60 -27.37
N ALA A 157 -9.10 -11.38 -27.69
CA ALA A 157 -8.79 -11.81 -29.05
C ALA A 157 -9.92 -12.65 -29.67
N LYS A 158 -10.50 -13.58 -28.90
CA LYS A 158 -11.66 -14.37 -29.35
C LYS A 158 -12.89 -13.50 -29.57
N GLN A 159 -13.10 -12.49 -28.72
CA GLN A 159 -14.23 -11.58 -28.83
C GLN A 159 -14.07 -10.60 -30.00
N THR A 160 -12.86 -10.12 -30.29
CA THR A 160 -12.60 -9.30 -31.49
C THR A 160 -12.81 -10.10 -32.77
N GLU A 161 -12.35 -11.35 -32.82
CA GLU A 161 -12.62 -12.26 -33.95
C GLU A 161 -14.12 -12.54 -34.13
N ARG A 162 -14.85 -12.78 -33.03
CA ARG A 162 -16.32 -12.94 -33.08
C ARG A 162 -17.01 -11.67 -33.57
N LYS A 163 -16.58 -10.50 -33.09
CA LYS A 163 -17.12 -9.21 -33.53
C LYS A 163 -16.85 -8.97 -35.02
N SER A 164 -15.65 -9.27 -35.52
CA SER A 164 -15.34 -9.12 -36.95
C SER A 164 -16.22 -10.02 -37.81
N ARG A 165 -16.34 -11.32 -37.46
CA ARG A 165 -17.22 -12.26 -38.14
C ARG A 165 -18.70 -11.85 -38.09
N ALA A 166 -19.15 -11.31 -36.96
CA ALA A 166 -20.51 -10.81 -36.83
C ALA A 166 -20.76 -9.57 -37.72
N LEU A 167 -19.76 -8.68 -37.83
CA LEU A 167 -19.83 -7.51 -38.71
C LEU A 167 -19.88 -7.92 -40.19
N GLU A 168 -19.03 -8.86 -40.60
CA GLU A 168 -19.04 -9.44 -41.96
C GLU A 168 -20.41 -10.06 -42.29
N LYS A 169 -20.94 -10.90 -41.39
CA LYS A 169 -22.27 -11.49 -41.58
C LYS A 169 -23.37 -10.44 -41.64
N LYS A 170 -23.28 -9.39 -40.82
CA LYS A 170 -24.25 -8.30 -40.85
C LYS A 170 -24.22 -7.57 -42.20
N GLN A 171 -23.04 -7.28 -42.74
CA GLN A 171 -22.90 -6.67 -44.07
C GLN A 171 -23.55 -7.54 -45.15
N ILE A 172 -23.31 -8.85 -45.14
CA ILE A 172 -23.94 -9.79 -46.08
C ILE A 172 -25.47 -9.77 -45.94
N VAL A 173 -25.99 -9.77 -44.72
CA VAL A 173 -27.45 -9.70 -44.47
C VAL A 173 -28.02 -8.37 -44.93
N ASP A 174 -27.34 -7.25 -44.66
CA ASP A 174 -27.78 -5.91 -45.08
C ASP A 174 -27.79 -5.81 -46.62
N GLU A 175 -26.80 -6.38 -47.31
CA GLU A 175 -26.78 -6.47 -48.79
C GLU A 175 -27.94 -7.34 -49.31
N GLN A 176 -28.20 -8.49 -48.69
CA GLN A 176 -29.31 -9.37 -49.05
C GLN A 176 -30.67 -8.69 -48.81
N LEU A 177 -30.82 -7.92 -47.74
CA LEU A 177 -32.04 -7.16 -47.46
C LEU A 177 -32.32 -6.13 -48.55
N ILE A 178 -31.30 -5.42 -49.04
CA ILE A 178 -31.46 -4.47 -50.14
C ILE A 178 -31.96 -5.18 -51.42
N ILE A 179 -31.41 -6.37 -51.71
CA ILE A 179 -31.84 -7.18 -52.87
C ILE A 179 -33.29 -7.63 -52.69
N ILE A 180 -33.63 -8.19 -51.54
CA ILE A 180 -34.99 -8.66 -51.23
C ILE A 180 -35.99 -7.51 -51.28
N GLU A 181 -35.64 -6.33 -50.76
CA GLU A 181 -36.53 -5.16 -50.77
C GLU A 181 -36.75 -4.64 -52.19
N LYS A 182 -35.72 -4.67 -53.03
CA LYS A 182 -35.85 -4.38 -54.47
C LYS A 182 -36.74 -5.40 -55.18
N GLU A 183 -36.49 -6.70 -55.01
CA GLU A 183 -37.31 -7.77 -55.60
C GLU A 183 -38.77 -7.70 -55.12
N LYS A 184 -38.98 -7.42 -53.83
CA LYS A 184 -40.30 -7.22 -53.25
C LYS A 184 -41.02 -6.03 -53.88
N HIS A 185 -40.34 -4.88 -54.01
CA HIS A 185 -40.92 -3.70 -54.64
C HIS A 185 -41.27 -3.95 -56.11
N GLU A 186 -40.40 -4.65 -56.86
CA GLU A 186 -40.68 -5.03 -58.24
C GLU A 186 -41.92 -5.95 -58.33
N ALA A 187 -42.02 -6.94 -57.44
CA ALA A 187 -43.19 -7.84 -57.37
C ALA A 187 -44.49 -7.10 -56.97
N GLU A 188 -44.44 -6.19 -55.99
CA GLU A 188 -45.58 -5.37 -55.58
C GLU A 188 -46.04 -4.42 -56.68
N SER A 189 -45.11 -3.84 -57.46
CA SER A 189 -45.42 -3.00 -58.62
C SER A 189 -46.13 -3.80 -59.71
N GLN A 190 -45.62 -4.99 -60.05
CA GLN A 190 -46.26 -5.88 -61.03
C GLN A 190 -47.66 -6.32 -60.57
N LEU A 191 -47.82 -6.57 -59.27
CA LEU A 191 -49.12 -6.87 -58.68
C LEU A 191 -50.08 -5.67 -58.80
N GLN A 192 -49.63 -4.45 -58.51
CA GLN A 192 -50.45 -3.25 -58.63
C GLN A 192 -50.87 -2.95 -60.07
N GLU A 193 -50.00 -3.18 -61.06
CA GLU A 193 -50.32 -3.03 -62.48
C GLU A 193 -51.36 -4.05 -62.96
N THR A 194 -51.33 -5.26 -62.42
CA THR A 194 -52.24 -6.35 -62.80
C THR A 194 -53.56 -6.35 -62.01
N MET A 195 -53.58 -5.74 -60.83
CA MET A 195 -54.78 -5.59 -59.99
C MET A 195 -55.99 -4.91 -60.68
N PRO A 196 -55.84 -3.79 -61.43
CA PRO A 196 -56.98 -3.15 -62.09
C PRO A 196 -57.58 -4.03 -63.18
N ALA A 197 -56.77 -4.76 -63.95
CA ALA A 197 -57.25 -5.71 -64.95
C ALA A 197 -58.01 -6.88 -64.30
N LEU A 198 -57.56 -7.34 -63.13
CA LEU A 198 -58.24 -8.39 -62.36
C LEU A 198 -59.57 -7.90 -61.78
N LEU A 199 -59.61 -6.69 -61.21
CA LEU A 199 -60.83 -6.08 -60.67
C LEU A 199 -61.86 -5.78 -61.78
N GLU A 200 -61.41 -5.31 -62.94
CA GLU A 200 -62.26 -5.10 -64.12
C GLU A 200 -62.84 -6.44 -64.62
N ALA A 201 -62.01 -7.50 -64.70
CA ALA A 201 -62.48 -8.83 -65.04
C ALA A 201 -63.49 -9.38 -64.00
N GLN A 202 -63.28 -9.13 -62.71
CA GLN A 202 -64.19 -9.54 -61.64
C GLN A 202 -65.53 -8.78 -61.71
N GLN A 203 -65.52 -7.47 -61.98
CA GLN A 203 -66.75 -6.70 -62.19
C GLN A 203 -67.50 -7.16 -63.44
N GLY A 204 -66.78 -7.52 -64.51
CA GLY A 204 -67.35 -8.15 -65.69
C GLY A 204 -68.07 -9.46 -65.35
N LEU A 205 -67.47 -10.30 -64.50
CA LEU A 205 -68.11 -11.52 -64.01
C LEU A 205 -69.34 -11.25 -63.13
N ASP A 206 -69.32 -10.24 -62.27
CA ASP A 206 -70.48 -9.87 -61.42
C ASP A 206 -71.68 -9.34 -62.23
N THR A 207 -71.48 -8.91 -63.49
CA THR A 207 -72.59 -8.56 -64.39
C THR A 207 -73.27 -9.75 -65.07
N LEU A 208 -72.69 -10.96 -65.01
CA LEU A 208 -73.31 -12.18 -65.52
C LEU A 208 -74.45 -12.60 -64.60
N LYS A 209 -75.65 -12.73 -65.17
CA LYS A 209 -76.81 -13.27 -64.43
C LYS A 209 -76.85 -14.79 -64.59
N ALA A 210 -77.45 -15.47 -63.61
CA ALA A 210 -77.64 -16.92 -63.67
C ALA A 210 -78.42 -17.37 -64.93
N THR A 211 -79.24 -16.49 -65.50
CA THR A 211 -79.96 -16.68 -66.77
C THR A 211 -79.03 -16.86 -67.97
N ASP A 212 -77.94 -16.09 -68.03
CA ASP A 212 -76.99 -16.07 -69.15
C ASP A 212 -76.16 -17.38 -69.17
N ILE A 213 -75.86 -17.92 -67.98
CA ILE A 213 -75.22 -19.23 -67.81
C ILE A 213 -76.16 -20.37 -68.24
N THR A 214 -77.47 -20.28 -67.96
CA THR A 214 -78.45 -21.28 -68.44
C THR A 214 -78.65 -21.25 -69.95
N GLU A 215 -78.61 -20.08 -70.59
CA GLU A 215 -78.64 -19.99 -72.05
C GLU A 215 -77.39 -20.63 -72.66
N MET A 216 -76.21 -20.39 -72.06
CA MET A 216 -74.96 -20.99 -72.53
C MET A 216 -74.97 -22.53 -72.48
N ARG A 217 -75.65 -23.14 -71.49
CA ARG A 217 -75.82 -24.60 -71.36
C ARG A 217 -76.65 -25.22 -72.49
N SER A 218 -77.52 -24.44 -73.13
CA SER A 218 -78.45 -24.94 -74.16
C SER A 218 -77.83 -25.03 -75.56
N PHE A 219 -76.64 -24.46 -75.78
CA PHE A 219 -75.96 -24.51 -77.07
C PHE A 219 -75.29 -25.88 -77.30
N ALA A 220 -75.84 -26.66 -78.24
CA ALA A 220 -75.22 -27.89 -78.72
C ALA A 220 -73.89 -27.63 -79.48
N ASN A 221 -73.78 -26.47 -80.14
CA ASN A 221 -72.57 -25.97 -80.81
C ASN A 221 -72.43 -24.46 -80.57
N PRO A 222 -71.52 -23.98 -79.71
CA PRO A 222 -71.33 -22.56 -79.44
C PRO A 222 -70.51 -21.87 -80.55
N VAL A 223 -70.62 -20.56 -80.64
CA VAL A 223 -69.76 -19.69 -81.47
C VAL A 223 -68.29 -19.84 -81.01
N ASP A 224 -67.32 -19.76 -81.92
CA ASP A 224 -65.91 -20.08 -81.64
C ASP A 224 -65.29 -19.26 -80.49
N THR A 225 -65.76 -18.03 -80.25
CA THR A 225 -65.33 -17.19 -79.12
C THR A 225 -65.74 -17.76 -77.76
N LEU A 226 -66.97 -18.25 -77.62
CA LEU A 226 -67.46 -18.91 -76.40
C LEU A 226 -66.73 -20.24 -76.14
N ARG A 227 -66.41 -20.96 -77.22
CA ARG A 227 -65.64 -22.21 -77.13
C ARG A 227 -64.24 -21.98 -76.59
N LEU A 228 -63.56 -20.94 -77.07
CA LEU A 228 -62.22 -20.57 -76.61
C LEU A 228 -62.20 -20.17 -75.13
N ILE A 229 -63.16 -19.34 -74.68
CA ILE A 229 -63.27 -18.91 -73.27
C ILE A 229 -63.53 -20.12 -72.36
N GLY A 230 -64.43 -21.03 -72.75
CA GLY A 230 -64.69 -22.26 -72.00
C GLY A 230 -63.47 -23.18 -71.88
N TYR A 231 -62.66 -23.28 -72.93
CA TYR A 231 -61.41 -24.04 -72.89
C TYR A 231 -60.34 -23.39 -72.00
N CYS A 232 -60.20 -22.05 -72.03
CA CYS A 232 -59.33 -21.33 -71.11
C CYS A 232 -59.74 -21.53 -69.64
N MET A 233 -61.04 -21.57 -69.35
CA MET A 233 -61.56 -21.85 -68.01
C MET A 233 -61.20 -23.26 -67.52
N LEU A 234 -61.36 -24.29 -68.37
CA LEU A 234 -60.98 -25.66 -68.01
C LEU A 234 -59.48 -25.81 -67.75
N ILE A 235 -58.64 -25.12 -68.54
CA ILE A 235 -57.18 -25.12 -68.34
C ILE A 235 -56.81 -24.42 -67.04
N TYR A 236 -57.43 -23.27 -66.73
CA TYR A 236 -57.22 -22.56 -65.46
C TYR A 236 -57.65 -23.37 -64.24
N LEU A 237 -58.75 -24.12 -64.35
CA LEU A 237 -59.23 -25.03 -63.31
C LEU A 237 -58.46 -26.38 -63.25
N GLY A 238 -57.48 -26.59 -64.13
CA GLY A 238 -56.61 -27.77 -64.14
C GLY A 238 -57.26 -29.07 -64.63
N HIS A 239 -58.31 -29.02 -65.45
CA HIS A 239 -58.95 -30.22 -66.02
C HIS A 239 -58.11 -30.86 -67.14
N PRO A 240 -58.00 -32.20 -67.20
CA PRO A 240 -57.11 -32.91 -68.12
C PRO A 240 -57.62 -33.03 -69.57
N SER A 241 -58.89 -32.73 -69.87
CA SER A 241 -59.49 -32.86 -71.20
C SER A 241 -60.15 -31.55 -71.66
N ILE A 242 -59.89 -31.17 -72.92
CA ILE A 242 -60.35 -29.90 -73.52
C ILE A 242 -61.45 -30.21 -74.55
N THR A 243 -62.63 -30.63 -74.07
CA THR A 243 -63.81 -30.82 -74.93
C THR A 243 -64.98 -29.99 -74.44
N TRP A 244 -65.86 -29.55 -75.36
CA TRP A 244 -67.01 -28.71 -75.00
C TRP A 244 -67.98 -29.40 -74.02
N LYS A 245 -68.03 -30.74 -74.06
CA LYS A 245 -68.81 -31.54 -73.09
C LYS A 245 -68.28 -31.38 -71.66
N ASP A 246 -66.97 -31.28 -71.50
CA ASP A 246 -66.33 -31.09 -70.19
C ASP A 246 -66.52 -29.66 -69.67
N VAL A 247 -66.62 -28.66 -70.56
CA VAL A 247 -66.98 -27.28 -70.21
C VAL A 247 -68.40 -27.25 -69.62
N ILE A 248 -69.35 -27.92 -70.27
CA ILE A 248 -70.72 -28.03 -69.75
C ILE A 248 -70.73 -28.78 -68.41
N PHE A 249 -69.91 -29.83 -68.26
CA PHE A 249 -69.79 -30.60 -67.03
C PHE A 249 -69.18 -29.80 -65.88
N SER A 250 -68.19 -28.93 -66.11
CA SER A 250 -67.60 -28.09 -65.05
C SER A 250 -68.61 -27.08 -64.50
N PHE A 251 -69.54 -26.57 -65.31
CA PHE A 251 -70.66 -25.75 -64.84
C PHE A 251 -71.67 -26.51 -63.95
N TYR A 252 -71.72 -27.84 -63.98
CA TYR A 252 -72.52 -28.65 -63.03
C TYR A 252 -71.88 -28.73 -61.64
N LEU A 253 -70.55 -28.68 -61.58
CA LEU A 253 -69.79 -28.72 -60.32
C LEU A 253 -69.73 -27.35 -59.63
N PHE A 254 -69.97 -26.27 -60.36
CA PHE A 254 -69.95 -24.91 -59.82
C PHE A 254 -71.23 -24.62 -59.02
N LYS A 255 -71.19 -24.84 -57.69
CA LYS A 255 -72.26 -24.42 -56.77
C LYS A 255 -72.17 -22.90 -56.54
N PRO A 256 -73.25 -22.14 -56.75
CA PRO A 256 -73.26 -20.71 -56.49
C PRO A 256 -73.45 -20.48 -54.99
N ASN A 257 -72.35 -20.45 -54.23
CA ASN A 257 -72.15 -19.80 -52.91
C ASN A 257 -71.07 -20.52 -52.10
N GLU A 258 -69.81 -20.24 -52.37
CA GLU A 258 -68.77 -20.09 -51.35
C GLU A 258 -67.92 -18.89 -51.79
N ARG A 259 -68.09 -17.77 -51.10
CA ARG A 259 -67.17 -16.62 -51.15
C ARG A 259 -65.98 -16.92 -50.25
#